data_AF-A0A242NZK9-F1
#
_entry.id   AF-A0A242NZK9-F1
#
_cell.length_a   1.000
_cell.length_b   1.000
_cell.length_c   1.000
_cell.angle_alpha   90.00
_cell.angle_beta   90.00
_cell.angle_gamma   90.00
#
_symmetry.space_group_name_H-M   'P 1'
#
loop_
_entity.id
_entity.type
_entity.pdbx_description
1 polymer ?
#
loop_
_entity_poly.entity_id
_entity_poly.type
_entity_poly.pdbx_seq_one_letter_code
_entity_poly.pdbx_strand_id
1 'polypeptide(L)'
;MAKLLGAFFYYPPTSKQVAGLIDGLLQLDQLANWPNQQLVTEQCQILSTQIQHPEIEYQFSLLFEGQGIMSAPPWGSVYLDQEKLLMGESQERYREFLQQQGLTLNTGMNEPEDQFGLMLMAYAILLEKQQFAAAQQLMTEYLLSWAPMYLDCLKQNQVSLFYRALAIIAEQYLQMV
;
A
#
# COMPACT_ATOMS: atom_id res chain seq x y z
N MET A 1 -8.15 8.34 3.75
CA MET A 1 -7.61 7.04 4.19
C MET A 1 -6.75 6.37 3.12
N ALA A 2 -7.29 5.97 1.97
CA ALA A 2 -6.51 5.33 0.88
C ALA A 2 -5.23 6.07 0.49
N LYS A 3 -5.31 7.38 0.20
CA LYS A 3 -4.12 8.19 -0.17
C LYS A 3 -3.07 8.23 0.95
N LEU A 4 -3.50 8.27 2.22
CA LEU A 4 -2.61 8.28 3.38
C LEU A 4 -1.88 6.94 3.51
N LEU A 5 -2.61 5.82 3.53
CA LEU A 5 -2.01 4.49 3.59
C LEU A 5 -1.10 4.26 2.37
N GLY A 6 -1.59 4.53 1.17
CA GLY A 6 -0.84 4.36 -0.07
C GLY A 6 0.49 5.10 -0.07
N ALA A 7 0.53 6.31 0.49
CA ALA A 7 1.77 7.07 0.63
C ALA A 7 2.81 6.37 1.52
N PHE A 8 2.41 5.75 2.64
CA PHE A 8 3.33 5.05 3.55
C PHE A 8 3.70 3.61 3.10
N PHE A 9 3.02 3.09 2.07
CA PHE A 9 3.45 1.89 1.34
C PHE A 9 4.37 2.20 0.15
N TYR A 10 4.52 3.48 -0.21
CA TYR A 10 5.28 3.90 -1.39
C TYR A 10 6.49 4.76 -1.04
N TYR A 11 6.42 5.55 0.04
CA TYR A 11 7.54 6.34 0.54
C TYR A 11 7.94 5.88 1.95
N PRO A 12 9.24 5.97 2.31
CA PRO A 12 9.66 5.74 3.68
C PRO A 12 9.13 6.87 4.59
N PRO A 13 8.85 6.57 5.87
CA PRO A 13 8.24 7.51 6.82
C PRO A 13 9.08 8.76 7.11
N THR A 14 10.37 8.69 6.82
CA THR A 14 11.37 9.76 6.94
C THR A 14 11.45 10.67 5.71
N SER A 15 10.75 10.32 4.62
CA SER A 15 10.75 11.11 3.39
C SER A 15 10.01 12.44 3.54
N LYS A 16 10.42 13.44 2.74
CA LYS A 16 9.78 14.76 2.73
C LYS A 16 8.34 14.72 2.22
N GLN A 17 8.02 13.74 1.37
CA GLN A 17 6.73 13.55 0.74
C GLN A 17 5.63 13.21 1.76
N VAL A 18 5.99 12.49 2.83
CA VAL A 18 5.03 12.05 3.87
C VAL A 18 5.23 12.74 5.22
N ALA A 19 6.22 13.62 5.36
CA ALA A 19 6.52 14.32 6.62
C ALA A 19 5.28 15.02 7.22
N GLY A 20 4.47 15.68 6.40
CA GLY A 20 3.23 16.34 6.84
C GLY A 20 2.04 15.39 7.10
N LEU A 21 2.22 14.08 6.87
CA LEU A 21 1.19 13.06 7.00
C LEU A 21 1.42 12.13 8.21
N ILE A 22 2.59 12.21 8.87
CA ILE A 22 2.98 11.31 9.95
C ILE A 22 1.96 11.33 11.09
N ASP A 23 1.60 12.50 11.60
CA ASP A 23 0.64 12.59 12.72
C ASP A 23 -0.72 11.96 12.36
N GLY A 24 -1.16 12.16 11.11
CA GLY A 24 -2.38 11.55 10.59
C GLY A 24 -2.30 10.02 10.51
N LEU A 25 -1.13 9.46 10.19
CA LEU A 25 -0.90 8.01 10.22
C LEU A 25 -0.91 7.47 11.66
N LEU A 26 -0.26 8.17 12.58
CA LEU A 26 -0.12 7.73 13.98
C LEU A 26 -1.44 7.80 14.77
N GLN A 27 -2.39 8.63 14.33
CA GLN A 27 -3.72 8.79 14.93
C GLN A 27 -4.83 8.26 14.02
N LEU A 28 -4.48 7.35 13.12
CA LEU A 28 -5.38 6.86 12.07
C LEU A 28 -6.59 6.11 12.62
N ASP A 29 -6.47 5.53 13.82
CA ASP A 29 -7.57 4.94 14.58
C ASP A 29 -8.70 5.94 14.89
N GLN A 30 -8.39 7.24 14.98
CA GLN A 30 -9.36 8.31 15.28
C GLN A 30 -10.04 8.86 14.03
N LEU A 31 -9.55 8.54 12.84
CA LEU A 31 -10.00 9.13 11.58
C LEU A 31 -11.22 8.41 10.96
N ALA A 32 -11.61 7.25 11.47
CA ALA A 32 -12.74 6.47 10.98
C ALA A 32 -13.28 5.51 12.05
N ASN A 33 -14.46 4.95 11.81
CA ASN A 33 -15.00 3.85 12.61
C ASN A 33 -14.51 2.52 12.02
N TRP A 34 -13.57 1.88 12.70
CA TRP A 34 -12.92 0.65 12.21
C TRP A 34 -13.72 -0.61 12.57
N PRO A 35 -13.72 -1.65 11.71
CA PRO A 35 -14.35 -2.94 12.03
C PRO A 35 -13.84 -3.53 13.34
N ASN A 36 -12.51 -3.44 13.56
CA ASN A 36 -11.88 -3.79 14.83
C ASN A 36 -11.10 -2.59 15.39
N GLN A 37 -11.81 -1.70 16.08
CA GLN A 37 -11.24 -0.49 16.65
C GLN A 37 -10.06 -0.75 17.59
N GLN A 38 -10.19 -1.74 18.48
CA GLN A 38 -9.14 -2.07 19.44
C GLN A 38 -7.84 -2.47 18.72
N LEU A 39 -7.94 -3.34 17.71
CA LEU A 39 -6.78 -3.80 16.95
C LEU A 39 -6.08 -2.62 16.25
N VAL A 40 -6.83 -1.72 15.62
CA VAL A 40 -6.25 -0.57 14.90
C VAL A 40 -5.59 0.41 15.88
N THR A 41 -6.18 0.66 17.06
CA THR A 41 -5.54 1.47 18.11
C THR A 41 -4.24 0.84 18.59
N GLU A 42 -4.20 -0.47 18.82
CA GLU A 42 -2.96 -1.20 19.18
C GLU A 42 -1.89 -1.05 18.09
N GLN A 43 -2.26 -1.15 16.81
CA GLN A 43 -1.32 -0.98 15.71
C GLN A 43 -0.81 0.47 15.59
N CYS A 44 -1.66 1.47 15.81
CA CYS A 44 -1.24 2.88 15.82
C CYS A 44 -0.23 3.18 16.94
N GLN A 45 -0.37 2.52 18.09
CA GLN A 45 0.65 2.58 19.16
C GLN A 45 1.97 1.96 18.72
N ILE A 46 1.94 0.81 18.05
CA ILE A 46 3.16 0.20 17.49
C ILE A 46 3.81 1.14 16.48
N LEU A 47 3.05 1.70 15.52
CA LEU A 47 3.57 2.69 14.57
C LEU A 47 4.25 3.84 15.30
N SER A 48 3.62 4.39 16.35
CA SER A 48 4.16 5.50 17.13
C SER A 48 5.48 5.17 17.82
N THR A 49 5.65 3.95 18.32
CA THR A 49 6.91 3.51 18.94
C THR A 49 8.00 3.19 17.92
N GLN A 50 7.64 2.76 16.71
CA GLN A 50 8.58 2.26 15.71
C GLN A 50 8.96 3.31 14.64
N ILE A 51 8.22 4.41 14.53
CA ILE A 51 8.49 5.47 13.53
C ILE A 51 9.90 6.07 13.64
N GLN A 52 10.49 6.06 14.84
CA GLN A 52 11.85 6.54 15.12
C GLN A 52 12.89 5.39 15.18
N HIS A 53 12.55 4.19 14.72
CA HIS A 53 13.49 3.07 14.72
C HIS A 53 14.75 3.46 13.90
N PRO A 54 15.98 3.28 14.43
CA PRO A 54 17.20 3.76 13.76
C PRO A 54 17.40 3.20 12.35
N GLU A 55 16.85 2.02 12.09
CA GLU A 55 16.98 1.31 10.81
C GLU A 55 15.73 1.42 9.93
N ILE A 56 14.77 2.32 10.21
CA ILE A 56 13.48 2.36 9.49
C ILE A 56 13.65 2.55 7.96
N GLU A 57 14.65 3.32 7.53
CA GLU A 57 15.02 3.49 6.12
C GLU A 57 15.54 2.19 5.50
N TYR A 58 16.42 1.49 6.21
CA TYR A 58 16.96 0.22 5.76
C TYR A 58 15.87 -0.86 5.71
N GLN A 59 14.99 -0.88 6.70
CA GLN A 59 13.82 -1.76 6.72
C GLN A 59 12.90 -1.50 5.51
N PHE A 60 12.69 -0.23 5.14
CA PHE A 60 11.95 0.12 3.92
C PHE A 60 12.67 -0.38 2.67
N SER A 61 13.98 -0.15 2.57
CA SER A 61 14.81 -0.57 1.42
C SER A 61 14.73 -2.10 1.20
N LEU A 62 14.75 -2.88 2.28
CA LEU A 62 14.62 -4.35 2.23
C LEU A 62 13.22 -4.81 1.77
N LEU A 63 12.17 -4.12 2.23
CA LEU A 63 10.79 -4.56 2.01
C LEU A 63 10.17 -4.03 0.72
N PHE A 64 10.61 -2.88 0.23
CA PHE A 64 9.94 -2.16 -0.88
C PHE A 64 10.89 -1.82 -2.05
N GLU A 65 12.20 -1.70 -1.83
CA GLU A 65 13.15 -1.28 -2.88
C GLU A 65 14.05 -2.41 -3.40
N GLY A 66 14.00 -3.59 -2.78
CA GLY A 66 14.69 -4.79 -3.27
C GLY A 66 16.16 -4.84 -2.88
N GLN A 67 16.53 -4.15 -1.81
CA GLN A 67 17.81 -4.41 -1.17
C GLN A 67 17.77 -5.82 -0.56
N GLY A 68 18.55 -6.76 -1.08
CA GLY A 68 18.54 -8.15 -0.60
C GLY A 68 17.29 -8.94 -1.02
N ILE A 69 16.85 -9.89 -0.18
CA ILE A 69 15.67 -10.72 -0.45
C ILE A 69 14.43 -10.00 0.06
N MET A 70 13.56 -9.61 -0.87
CA MET A 70 12.27 -8.99 -0.57
C MET A 70 11.24 -10.06 -0.17
N SER A 71 10.84 -10.08 1.10
CA SER A 71 9.96 -11.12 1.64
C SER A 71 8.50 -11.00 1.21
N ALA A 72 8.06 -9.79 0.83
CA ALA A 72 6.70 -9.51 0.40
C ALA A 72 6.72 -8.45 -0.70
N PRO A 73 7.00 -8.83 -1.96
CA PRO A 73 7.12 -7.85 -3.03
C PRO A 73 5.85 -7.07 -3.27
N PRO A 74 5.84 -5.73 -3.30
CA PRO A 74 4.61 -4.95 -3.25
C PRO A 74 3.91 -4.80 -4.62
N TRP A 75 4.14 -5.69 -5.58
CA TRP A 75 3.59 -5.61 -6.94
C TRP A 75 2.61 -6.74 -7.21
N GLY A 76 1.46 -6.43 -7.77
CA GLY A 76 0.41 -7.41 -8.05
C GLY A 76 0.86 -8.54 -8.97
N SER A 77 1.66 -8.24 -9.99
CA SER A 77 2.14 -9.22 -10.96
C SER A 77 2.96 -10.35 -10.34
N VAL A 78 3.64 -10.11 -9.21
CA VAL A 78 4.39 -11.14 -8.47
C VAL A 78 3.48 -12.23 -7.90
N TYR A 79 2.23 -11.88 -7.59
CA TYR A 79 1.24 -12.79 -7.01
C TYR A 79 0.30 -13.40 -8.06
N LEU A 80 0.03 -12.66 -9.14
CA LEU A 80 -0.95 -13.04 -10.15
C LEU A 80 -0.35 -13.82 -11.32
N ASP A 81 0.87 -13.45 -11.76
CA ASP A 81 1.43 -14.01 -12.99
C ASP A 81 2.21 -15.30 -12.71
N GLN A 82 2.10 -16.26 -13.61
CA GLN A 82 2.70 -17.60 -13.44
C GLN A 82 4.23 -17.54 -13.29
N GLU A 83 4.87 -16.59 -13.96
CA GLU A 83 6.33 -16.40 -13.91
C GLU A 83 6.78 -15.58 -12.68
N LYS A 84 5.84 -14.99 -11.93
CA LYS A 84 6.10 -14.07 -10.80
C LYS A 84 7.05 -12.93 -11.13
N LEU A 85 7.07 -12.52 -12.41
CA LEU A 85 7.91 -11.44 -12.90
C LEU A 85 7.17 -10.10 -12.80
N LEU A 86 7.94 -9.01 -12.69
CA LEU A 86 7.41 -7.65 -12.80
C LEU A 86 7.04 -7.36 -14.25
N MET A 87 6.03 -6.52 -14.46
CA MET A 87 5.54 -6.10 -15.78
C MET A 87 4.98 -7.25 -16.64
N GLY A 88 4.30 -8.21 -16.02
CA GLY A 88 3.59 -9.27 -16.74
C GLY A 88 2.17 -8.88 -17.17
N GLU A 89 1.37 -9.87 -17.57
CA GLU A 89 0.06 -9.64 -18.19
C GLU A 89 -0.93 -8.91 -17.27
N SER A 90 -0.92 -9.22 -15.97
CA SER A 90 -1.78 -8.55 -14.99
C SER A 90 -1.45 -7.06 -14.85
N GLN A 91 -0.17 -6.71 -14.88
CA GLN A 91 0.32 -5.33 -14.83
C GLN A 91 -0.12 -4.55 -16.07
N GLU A 92 0.04 -5.12 -17.26
CA GLU A 92 -0.35 -4.45 -18.51
C GLU A 92 -1.86 -4.23 -18.59
N ARG A 93 -2.66 -5.22 -18.20
CA ARG A 93 -4.12 -5.07 -18.10
C ARG A 93 -4.53 -3.97 -17.12
N TYR A 94 -3.78 -3.80 -16.01
CA TYR A 94 -4.01 -2.72 -15.07
C TYR A 94 -3.63 -1.35 -15.65
N ARG A 95 -2.49 -1.27 -16.37
CA ARG A 95 -2.05 -0.07 -17.09
C ARG A 95 -3.10 0.38 -18.10
N GLU A 96 -3.62 -0.53 -18.93
CA GLU A 96 -4.68 -0.23 -19.90
C GLU A 96 -5.94 0.30 -19.22
N PHE A 97 -6.36 -0.31 -18.10
CA PHE A 97 -7.49 0.17 -17.31
C PHE A 97 -7.25 1.60 -16.81
N LEU A 98 -6.09 1.91 -16.23
CA LEU A 98 -5.77 3.27 -15.77
C LEU A 98 -5.84 4.28 -16.92
N GLN A 99 -5.29 3.93 -18.08
CA GLN A 99 -5.34 4.79 -19.27
C GLN A 99 -6.79 5.05 -19.74
N GLN A 100 -7.66 4.04 -19.72
CA GLN A 100 -9.08 4.19 -20.04
C GLN A 100 -9.81 5.14 -19.08
N GLN A 101 -9.39 5.18 -17.81
CA GLN A 101 -9.94 6.11 -16.81
C GLN A 101 -9.27 7.50 -16.84
N GLY A 102 -8.34 7.73 -17.77
CA GLY A 102 -7.59 8.99 -17.86
C GLY A 102 -6.64 9.21 -16.66
N LEU A 103 -6.06 8.11 -16.16
CA LEU A 103 -5.03 8.12 -15.13
C LEU A 103 -3.69 7.67 -15.71
N THR A 104 -2.67 8.45 -15.42
CA THR A 104 -1.27 8.09 -15.68
C THR A 104 -0.50 8.36 -14.40
N LEU A 105 0.06 7.31 -13.82
CA LEU A 105 0.88 7.42 -12.63
C LEU A 105 2.29 7.81 -13.07
N ASN A 106 2.59 9.11 -13.04
CA ASN A 106 3.92 9.61 -13.34
C ASN A 106 4.67 9.85 -12.04
N THR A 107 5.45 8.86 -11.62
CA THR A 107 6.30 8.94 -10.43
C THR A 107 7.70 9.47 -10.73
N GLY A 108 7.99 9.78 -12.00
CA GLY A 108 9.32 10.17 -12.46
C GLY A 108 10.30 9.00 -12.61
N MET A 109 9.85 7.77 -12.35
CA MET A 109 10.63 6.53 -12.49
C MET A 109 9.92 5.54 -13.42
N ASN A 110 10.67 4.60 -13.99
CA ASN A 110 10.10 3.50 -14.76
C ASN A 110 9.77 2.33 -13.83
N GLU A 111 8.75 2.49 -12.99
CA GLU A 111 8.29 1.45 -12.08
C GLU A 111 6.89 0.93 -12.46
N PRO A 112 6.57 -0.32 -12.10
CA PRO A 112 5.24 -0.88 -12.37
C PRO A 112 4.13 -0.17 -11.61
N GLU A 113 3.05 0.18 -12.32
CA GLU A 113 1.89 0.88 -11.76
C GLU A 113 1.11 0.05 -10.71
N ASP A 114 1.26 -1.27 -10.75
CA ASP A 114 0.58 -2.24 -9.87
C ASP A 114 1.25 -2.39 -8.49
N GLN A 115 2.10 -1.43 -8.10
CA GLN A 115 2.61 -1.32 -6.74
C GLN A 115 1.47 -0.98 -5.77
N PHE A 116 1.38 -1.70 -4.64
CA PHE A 116 0.24 -1.63 -3.71
C PHE A 116 -0.13 -0.20 -3.26
N GLY A 117 0.88 0.60 -2.88
CA GLY A 117 0.68 1.98 -2.47
C GLY A 117 0.22 2.90 -3.62
N LEU A 118 0.78 2.71 -4.82
CA LEU A 118 0.34 3.38 -6.04
C LEU A 118 -1.11 3.05 -6.38
N MET A 119 -1.52 1.79 -6.27
CA MET A 119 -2.90 1.37 -6.51
C MET A 119 -3.90 2.00 -5.52
N LEU A 120 -3.53 2.09 -4.23
CA LEU A 120 -4.34 2.79 -3.23
C LEU A 120 -4.47 4.29 -3.53
N MET A 121 -3.40 4.93 -3.99
CA MET A 121 -3.45 6.33 -4.40
C MET A 121 -4.30 6.52 -5.67
N ALA A 122 -4.21 5.62 -6.64
CA ALA A 122 -5.05 5.62 -7.84
C ALA A 122 -6.54 5.47 -7.48
N TYR A 123 -6.86 4.55 -6.56
CA TYR A 123 -8.22 4.39 -6.02
C TYR A 123 -8.74 5.70 -5.39
N ALA A 124 -7.92 6.36 -4.56
CA ALA A 124 -8.28 7.65 -3.98
C ALA A 124 -8.55 8.73 -5.05
N ILE A 125 -7.74 8.77 -6.12
CA ILE A 125 -7.93 9.73 -7.22
C ILE A 125 -9.24 9.47 -7.96
N LEU A 126 -9.60 8.20 -8.22
CA LEU A 126 -10.88 7.86 -8.86
C LEU A 126 -12.08 8.32 -8.02
N LEU A 127 -12.01 8.15 -6.69
CA LEU A 127 -13.04 8.65 -5.77
C LEU A 127 -13.13 10.18 -5.77
N GLU A 128 -11.99 10.88 -5.74
CA GLU A 128 -11.92 12.35 -5.81
C GLU A 128 -12.55 12.88 -7.12
N LYS A 129 -12.37 12.15 -8.22
CA LYS A 129 -12.99 12.43 -9.53
C LYS A 129 -14.46 11.98 -9.63
N GLN A 130 -15.04 11.42 -8.58
CA GLN A 130 -16.40 10.84 -8.58
C GLN A 130 -16.60 9.70 -9.59
N GLN A 131 -15.53 9.03 -10.01
CA GLN A 131 -15.57 7.88 -10.91
C GLN A 131 -15.80 6.58 -10.10
N PHE A 132 -16.93 6.51 -9.38
CA PHE A 132 -17.19 5.44 -8.40
C PHE A 132 -17.18 4.03 -8.99
N ALA A 133 -17.73 3.85 -10.20
CA ALA A 133 -17.73 2.55 -10.86
C ALA A 133 -16.30 2.07 -11.19
N ALA A 134 -15.44 2.98 -11.66
CA ALA A 134 -14.04 2.67 -11.90
C ALA A 134 -13.28 2.43 -10.59
N ALA A 135 -13.56 3.20 -9.54
CA ALA A 135 -12.96 2.99 -8.23
C ALA A 135 -13.31 1.60 -7.66
N GLN A 136 -14.58 1.19 -7.79
CA GLN A 136 -15.04 -0.15 -7.41
C GLN A 136 -14.34 -1.22 -8.25
N GLN A 137 -14.27 -1.05 -9.57
CA GLN A 137 -13.60 -1.99 -10.47
C GLN A 137 -12.11 -2.16 -10.12
N LEU A 138 -11.39 -1.05 -9.88
CA LEU A 138 -10.00 -1.06 -9.41
C LEU A 138 -9.88 -1.92 -8.14
N MET A 139 -10.74 -1.65 -7.15
CA MET A 139 -10.71 -2.37 -5.88
C MET A 139 -10.96 -3.87 -6.06
N THR A 140 -12.05 -4.26 -6.74
CA THR A 140 -12.50 -5.66 -6.79
C THR A 140 -11.73 -6.52 -7.78
N GLU A 141 -11.39 -5.97 -8.95
CA GLU A 141 -10.77 -6.76 -10.03
C GLU A 141 -9.25 -6.72 -9.98
N TYR A 142 -8.66 -5.59 -9.56
CA TYR A 142 -7.23 -5.37 -9.66
C TYR A 142 -6.49 -5.42 -8.32
N LEU A 143 -7.05 -4.85 -7.24
CA LEU A 143 -6.35 -4.80 -5.96
C LEU A 143 -6.65 -6.02 -5.07
N LEU A 144 -7.94 -6.30 -4.81
CA LEU A 144 -8.35 -7.38 -3.90
C LEU A 144 -8.08 -8.79 -4.44
N SER A 145 -7.74 -8.92 -5.72
CA SER A 145 -7.34 -10.21 -6.33
C SER A 145 -6.00 -10.73 -5.81
N TRP A 146 -5.16 -9.87 -5.20
CA TRP A 146 -3.84 -10.27 -4.67
C TRP A 146 -3.47 -9.60 -3.34
N ALA A 147 -4.05 -8.44 -3.00
CA ALA A 147 -3.74 -7.70 -1.78
C ALA A 147 -3.81 -8.55 -0.49
N PRO A 148 -4.78 -9.46 -0.29
CA PRO A 148 -4.79 -10.31 0.91
C PRO A 148 -3.52 -11.16 1.06
N MET A 149 -3.05 -11.77 -0.04
CA MET A 149 -1.83 -12.59 -0.03
C MET A 149 -0.59 -11.75 0.25
N TYR A 150 -0.48 -10.58 -0.38
CA TYR A 150 0.61 -9.64 -0.13
C TYR A 150 0.64 -9.19 1.34
N LEU A 151 -0.50 -8.76 1.89
CA LEU A 151 -0.60 -8.31 3.27
C LEU A 151 -0.33 -9.44 4.26
N ASP A 152 -0.74 -10.68 3.98
CA ASP A 152 -0.38 -11.84 4.80
C ASP A 152 1.14 -12.08 4.86
N CYS A 153 1.83 -11.98 3.72
CA CYS A 153 3.29 -12.05 3.68
C CYS A 153 3.91 -10.90 4.47
N LEU A 154 3.43 -9.67 4.29
CA LEU A 154 3.99 -8.50 4.96
C LEU A 154 3.74 -8.53 6.47
N LYS A 155 2.58 -9.02 6.96
CA LYS A 155 2.31 -9.20 8.39
C LYS A 155 3.29 -10.16 9.08
N GLN A 156 3.85 -11.11 8.31
CA GLN A 156 4.78 -12.14 8.79
C GLN A 156 6.26 -11.76 8.62
N ASN A 157 6.56 -10.60 8.02
CA ASN A 157 7.94 -10.16 7.84
C ASN A 157 8.68 -10.08 9.18
N GLN A 158 9.97 -10.40 9.19
CA GLN A 158 10.82 -10.33 10.40
C GLN A 158 11.70 -9.07 10.41
N VAL A 159 11.49 -8.17 9.44
CA VAL A 159 12.34 -7.01 9.20
C VAL A 159 11.88 -5.79 10.01
N SER A 160 10.58 -5.56 10.09
CA SER A 160 10.03 -4.33 10.67
C SER A 160 8.67 -4.52 11.33
N LEU A 161 8.61 -4.22 12.63
CA LEU A 161 7.35 -4.14 13.36
C LEU A 161 6.46 -2.99 12.86
N PHE A 162 7.07 -1.90 12.37
CA PHE A 162 6.34 -0.78 11.77
C PHE A 162 5.52 -1.24 10.55
N TYR A 163 6.17 -1.91 9.59
CA TYR A 163 5.48 -2.36 8.37
C TYR A 163 4.53 -3.54 8.61
N ARG A 164 4.74 -4.34 9.66
CA ARG A 164 3.74 -5.34 10.11
C ARG A 164 2.47 -4.65 10.61
N ALA A 165 2.61 -3.63 11.47
CA ALA A 165 1.47 -2.87 11.98
C ALA A 165 0.73 -2.14 10.85
N LEU A 166 1.47 -1.55 9.91
CA LEU A 166 0.89 -0.90 8.73
C LEU A 166 0.10 -1.90 7.86
N ALA A 167 0.60 -3.12 7.67
CA ALA A 167 -0.09 -4.17 6.93
C ALA A 167 -1.41 -4.59 7.59
N ILE A 168 -1.43 -4.73 8.92
CA ILE A 168 -2.65 -5.06 9.69
C ILE A 168 -3.69 -3.94 9.54
N ILE A 169 -3.28 -2.67 9.65
CA ILE A 169 -4.17 -1.53 9.45
C ILE A 169 -4.72 -1.51 8.03
N ALA A 170 -3.87 -1.76 7.02
CA ALA A 170 -4.30 -1.81 5.63
C ALA A 170 -5.32 -2.91 5.37
N GLU A 171 -5.14 -4.09 5.98
CA GLU A 171 -6.12 -5.17 5.90
C GLU A 171 -7.47 -4.77 6.51
N GLN A 172 -7.48 -4.11 7.67
CA GLN A 172 -8.71 -3.58 8.26
C GLN A 172 -9.37 -2.53 7.36
N TYR A 173 -8.57 -1.70 6.69
CA TYR A 173 -9.07 -0.69 5.75
C TYR A 173 -9.74 -1.33 4.53
N LEU A 174 -9.14 -2.38 3.96
CA LEU A 174 -9.69 -3.08 2.79
C LEU A 174 -11.01 -3.80 3.09
N GLN A 175 -11.33 -4.11 4.35
CA GLN A 175 -12.63 -4.66 4.73
C GLN A 175 -13.76 -3.62 4.77
N MET A 176 -13.43 -2.33 4.73
CA MET A 176 -14.40 -1.22 4.80
C MET A 176 -14.86 -0.71 3.43
N VAL A 177 -14.15 -1.09 2.36
CA VAL A 177 -14.28 -0.49 1.01
C VAL A 177 -14.77 -1.45 -0.05
#